data_AF-A0A6J4LI13-F1
#
_entry.id   AF-A0A6J4LI13-F1
#
_cell.length_a   1.000
_cell.length_b   1.000
_cell.length_c   1.000
_cell.angle_alpha   90.00
_cell.angle_beta   90.00
_cell.angle_gamma   90.00
#
_symmetry.space_group_name_H-M   'P 1'
#
loop_
_entity.id
_entity.type
_entity.pdbx_description
1 polymer ?
#
loop_
_entity_poly.entity_id
_entity_poly.type
_entity_poly.pdbx_seq_one_letter_code
_entity_poly.pdbx_strand_id
1 'polypeptide(L)'
;MISLSRKRIALISVHGDPSVEIGKEEAGGQNVYVRQVGEALAKQGWQVDMFTRSSDRQQASIVQHSPNCRTIRLVAGPQEFIPRDELYGYLPIFVQEFQKFQLESGF
;
A
#
# COMPACT_ATOMS: atom_id res chain seq x y z
N MET A 1 9.94 24.83 12.73
CA MET A 1 9.63 24.98 11.29
C MET A 1 8.80 23.79 10.86
N ILE A 2 7.48 23.96 10.71
CA ILE A 2 6.65 22.96 10.03
C ILE A 2 7.00 23.09 8.54
N SER A 3 7.60 22.04 7.97
CA SER A 3 8.05 22.01 6.57
C SER A 3 6.90 22.37 5.63
N LEU A 4 7.13 23.33 4.74
CA LEU A 4 6.33 23.55 3.54
C LEU A 4 6.09 22.20 2.87
N SER A 5 4.82 21.92 2.58
CA SER A 5 4.25 20.64 2.16
C SER A 5 5.19 19.78 1.32
N ARG A 6 5.76 18.72 1.90
CA ARG A 6 6.30 17.63 1.07
C ARG A 6 5.15 17.16 0.17
N LYS A 7 5.41 17.06 -1.13
CA LYS A 7 4.46 16.53 -2.10
C LYS A 7 4.28 15.03 -1.81
N ARG A 8 3.17 14.62 -1.19
CA ARG A 8 2.91 13.21 -0.79
C ARG A 8 1.69 12.66 -1.52
N ILE A 9 1.74 11.39 -1.89
CA ILE A 9 0.66 10.67 -2.56
C ILE A 9 0.44 9.35 -1.84
N ALA A 10 -0.82 9.04 -1.56
CA ALA A 10 -1.26 7.70 -1.17
C ALA A 10 -1.83 7.00 -2.41
N LEU A 11 -1.28 5.85 -2.79
CA LEU A 11 -1.88 4.96 -3.79
C LEU A 11 -2.56 3.81 -3.07
N ILE A 12 -3.80 3.47 -3.43
CA ILE A 12 -4.58 2.42 -2.76
C ILE A 12 -4.76 1.24 -3.71
N SER A 13 -4.32 0.06 -3.29
CA SER A 13 -4.45 -1.20 -4.00
C SER A 13 -4.88 -2.31 -3.04
N VAL A 14 -6.12 -2.23 -2.54
CA VAL A 14 -6.60 -3.07 -1.41
C VAL A 14 -6.41 -4.57 -1.63
N HIS A 15 -6.82 -5.07 -2.81
CA HIS A 15 -6.76 -6.50 -3.14
C HIS A 15 -5.37 -6.97 -3.56
N GLY A 16 -4.57 -6.06 -4.10
CA GLY A 16 -3.42 -6.41 -4.90
C GLY A 16 -2.14 -5.80 -4.35
N ASP A 17 -1.27 -6.64 -3.80
CA ASP A 17 -0.05 -6.19 -3.14
C ASP A 17 1.02 -5.73 -4.17
N PRO A 18 1.37 -4.42 -4.20
CA PRO A 18 2.39 -3.88 -5.11
C PRO A 18 3.82 -4.38 -4.81
N SER A 19 4.04 -5.04 -3.68
CA SER A 19 5.35 -5.59 -3.29
C SER A 19 5.57 -7.04 -3.69
N VAL A 20 4.57 -7.71 -4.24
CA VAL A 20 4.75 -9.07 -4.77
C VAL A 20 5.70 -9.01 -5.98
N GLU A 21 6.68 -9.92 -5.99
CA GLU A 21 7.66 -10.00 -7.07
C GLU A 21 6.98 -10.26 -8.42
N ILE A 22 7.42 -9.53 -9.44
CA ILE A 22 6.93 -9.65 -10.81
C ILE A 22 7.23 -11.07 -11.30
N GLY A 23 6.19 -11.81 -11.73
CA GLY A 23 6.33 -13.17 -12.26
C GLY A 23 5.91 -14.29 -11.31
N LYS A 24 5.53 -14.00 -10.06
CA LYS A 24 4.78 -14.95 -9.22
C LYS A 24 3.31 -15.00 -9.66
N GLU A 25 2.63 -16.13 -9.50
CA GLU A 25 1.23 -16.36 -9.95
C GLU A 25 0.24 -15.28 -9.46
N GLU A 26 0.54 -14.61 -8.34
CA GLU A 26 -0.27 -13.55 -7.74
C GLU A 26 0.01 -12.12 -8.29
N ALA A 27 1.01 -11.94 -9.15
CA ALA A 27 1.38 -10.66 -9.74
C ALA A 27 0.47 -10.31 -10.94
N GLY A 28 -0.80 -10.01 -10.66
CA GLY A 28 -1.69 -9.45 -11.66
C GLY A 28 -1.21 -8.10 -12.20
N GLY A 29 -1.59 -7.75 -13.43
CA GLY A 29 -1.11 -6.53 -14.10
C GLY A 29 -1.37 -5.21 -13.34
N GLN A 30 -2.42 -5.16 -12.52
CA GLN A 30 -2.75 -3.98 -11.70
C GLN A 30 -1.67 -3.70 -10.63
N ASN A 31 -1.16 -4.72 -9.93
CA ASN A 31 -0.24 -4.52 -8.80
C ASN A 31 1.11 -4.00 -9.32
N VAL A 32 1.55 -4.56 -10.45
CA VAL A 32 2.75 -4.12 -11.17
C VAL A 32 2.58 -2.68 -11.64
N TYR A 33 1.42 -2.33 -12.21
CA TYR A 33 1.13 -0.97 -12.65
C TYR A 33 1.16 0.04 -11.50
N VAL A 34 0.52 -0.27 -10.36
CA VAL A 34 0.52 0.60 -9.17
C VAL A 34 1.95 0.85 -8.68
N ARG A 35 2.77 -0.21 -8.61
CA ARG A 35 4.19 -0.08 -8.25
C ARG A 35 4.96 0.82 -9.22
N GLN A 36 4.80 0.61 -10.52
CA GLN A 36 5.49 1.42 -11.53
C GLN A 36 5.09 2.90 -11.47
N VAL A 37 3.79 3.18 -11.29
CA VAL A 37 3.29 4.55 -11.08
C VAL A 37 3.89 5.16 -9.83
N GLY A 38 3.91 4.43 -8.71
CA GLY A 38 4.49 4.91 -7.46
C GLY A 38 5.98 5.21 -7.56
N GLU A 39 6.76 4.32 -8.16
CA GLU A 39 8.19 4.53 -8.41
C GLU A 39 8.46 5.69 -9.37
N ALA A 40 7.63 5.86 -10.41
CA ALA A 40 7.75 6.98 -11.36
C ALA A 40 7.45 8.33 -10.69
N LEU A 41 6.43 8.42 -9.85
CA LEU A 41 6.12 9.61 -9.06
C LEU A 41 7.23 9.91 -8.05
N ALA A 42 7.78 8.88 -7.41
CA ALA A 42 8.89 9.02 -6.49
C ALA A 42 10.16 9.59 -7.15
N LYS A 43 10.45 9.18 -8.40
CA LYS A 43 11.54 9.76 -9.21
C LYS A 43 11.31 11.24 -9.53
N GLN A 44 10.07 11.72 -9.54
CA GLN A 44 9.72 13.13 -9.71
C GLN A 44 9.73 13.92 -8.39
N GLY A 45 10.15 13.30 -7.27
CA GLY A 45 10.29 13.97 -5.97
C GLY A 45 9.05 13.87 -5.06
N TRP A 46 8.06 13.05 -5.40
CA TRP A 46 6.92 12.78 -4.52
C TRP A 46 7.28 11.73 -3.46
N GLN A 47 6.80 11.91 -2.23
CA GLN A 47 6.77 10.81 -1.26
C GLN A 47 5.53 9.96 -1.52
N VAL A 48 5.73 8.70 -1.91
CA VAL A 48 4.66 7.78 -2.27
C VAL A 48 4.56 6.65 -1.25
N ASP A 49 3.36 6.52 -0.69
CA ASP A 49 2.97 5.41 0.18
C ASP A 49 1.88 4.60 -0.55
N MET A 50 2.14 3.32 -0.82
CA MET A 50 1.21 2.41 -1.50
C MET A 50 0.55 1.49 -0.48
N PHE A 51 -0.77 1.60 -0.29
CA PHE A 51 -1.50 0.87 0.73
C PHE A 51 -2.19 -0.36 0.14
N THR A 52 -1.99 -1.50 0.78
CA THR A 52 -2.65 -2.78 0.45
C THR A 52 -3.12 -3.47 1.72
N ARG A 53 -4.04 -4.43 1.60
CA ARG A 53 -4.40 -5.30 2.74
C ARG A 53 -3.29 -6.31 2.99
N SER A 54 -3.01 -6.64 4.25
CA SER A 54 -2.15 -7.78 4.61
C SER A 54 -2.89 -9.08 4.35
N SER A 55 -2.33 -9.93 3.48
CA SER A 55 -2.84 -11.27 3.14
C SER A 55 -2.01 -12.41 3.70
N ASP A 56 -0.94 -12.10 4.46
CA ASP A 56 -0.08 -13.06 5.11
C ASP A 56 0.57 -12.40 6.34
N ARG A 57 0.47 -13.06 7.51
CA ARG A 57 1.06 -12.59 8.78
C ARG A 57 2.59 -12.63 8.78
N GLN A 58 3.20 -13.44 7.95
CA GLN A 58 4.64 -13.61 7.89
C GLN A 58 5.33 -12.54 7.04
N GLN A 59 4.57 -11.82 6.22
CA GLN A 59 5.09 -10.74 5.40
C GLN A 59 5.30 -9.45 6.20
N ALA A 60 6.37 -8.72 5.87
CA ALA A 60 6.66 -7.44 6.50
C ALA A 60 5.50 -6.43 6.33
N SER A 61 5.20 -5.63 7.35
CA SER A 61 4.15 -4.61 7.25
C SER A 61 4.52 -3.47 6.29
N ILE A 62 5.81 -3.19 6.12
CA ILE A 62 6.31 -2.14 5.23
C ILE A 62 7.42 -2.71 4.36
N VAL A 63 7.36 -2.44 3.05
CA VAL A 63 8.40 -2.81 2.08
C VAL A 63 8.87 -1.56 1.35
N GLN A 64 10.16 -1.24 1.49
CA GLN A 64 10.77 -0.10 0.83
C GLN A 64 11.16 -0.46 -0.62
N HIS A 65 10.74 0.35 -1.60
CA HIS A 65 11.10 0.17 -3.02
C HIS A 65 12.21 1.14 -3.46
N SER A 66 12.14 2.39 -3.02
CA SER A 66 13.13 3.44 -3.28
C SER A 66 13.04 4.50 -2.17
N PRO A 67 13.98 5.47 -2.02
CA PRO A 67 13.96 6.42 -0.90
C PRO A 67 12.62 7.14 -0.67
N ASN A 68 11.86 7.40 -1.73
CA ASN A 68 10.57 8.08 -1.67
C ASN A 68 9.37 7.18 -2.00
N CYS A 69 9.52 5.86 -2.07
CA CYS A 69 8.44 4.93 -2.42
C CYS A 69 8.46 3.66 -1.55
N ARG A 70 7.33 3.35 -0.90
CA ARG A 70 7.16 2.13 -0.10
C ARG A 70 5.74 1.58 -0.20
N THR A 71 5.59 0.28 0.00
CA THR A 71 4.28 -0.36 0.24
C THR A 71 4.06 -0.53 1.74
N ILE A 72 2.82 -0.31 2.18
CA ILE A 72 2.34 -0.49 3.54
C ILE A 72 1.16 -1.47 3.51
N ARG A 73 1.26 -2.53 4.30
CA ARG A 73 0.24 -3.56 4.47
C ARG A 73 -0.57 -3.26 5.73
N LEU A 74 -1.86 -2.99 5.56
CA LEU A 74 -2.79 -2.74 6.66
C LEU A 74 -3.51 -4.02 7.06
N VAL A 75 -3.70 -4.23 8.36
CA VAL A 75 -4.43 -5.38 8.89
C VAL A 75 -5.92 -5.06 8.89
N ALA A 76 -6.62 -5.43 7.81
CA ALA A 76 -8.06 -5.28 7.69
C ALA A 76 -8.73 -6.65 7.54
N GLY A 77 -9.13 -7.24 8.67
CA GLY A 77 -9.66 -8.61 8.73
C GLY A 77 -8.57 -9.70 8.81
N PRO A 78 -8.90 -10.95 8.47
CA PRO A 78 -7.97 -12.07 8.48
C PRO A 78 -6.76 -11.82 7.57
N GLN A 79 -5.55 -12.10 8.06
CA GLN A 79 -4.31 -11.94 7.29
C GLN A 79 -3.99 -13.20 6.49
N GLU A 80 -4.92 -13.54 5.61
CA GLU A 80 -4.87 -14.66 4.65
C GLU A 80 -5.40 -14.17 3.30
N PHE A 81 -5.27 -14.97 2.23
CA PHE A 81 -5.85 -14.64 0.93
C PHE A 81 -7.38 -14.54 1.02
N ILE A 82 -7.96 -13.46 0.46
CA ILE A 82 -9.41 -13.25 0.37
C ILE A 82 -9.71 -12.85 -1.07
N PRO A 83 -10.63 -13.55 -1.77
CA PRO A 83 -11.05 -13.19 -3.12
C PRO A 83 -11.56 -11.75 -3.19
N ARG A 84 -11.33 -11.08 -4.32
CA ARG A 84 -11.75 -9.69 -4.56
C ARG A 84 -13.20 -9.42 -4.18
N ASP A 85 -14.11 -10.31 -4.57
CA ASP A 85 -15.56 -10.12 -4.41
C ASP A 85 -16.01 -10.30 -2.95
N GLU A 86 -15.14 -10.82 -2.08
CA GLU A 86 -15.40 -11.00 -0.64
C GLU A 86 -14.77 -9.89 0.21
N LEU A 87 -13.99 -8.98 -0.40
CA LEU A 87 -13.31 -7.91 0.34
C LEU A 87 -14.23 -6.80 0.83
N TYR A 88 -15.45 -6.66 0.28
CA TYR A 88 -16.35 -5.55 0.59
C TYR A 88 -16.62 -5.41 2.09
N GLY A 89 -16.77 -6.52 2.82
CA GLY A 89 -16.99 -6.53 4.27
C GLY A 89 -15.82 -5.97 5.10
N TYR A 90 -14.61 -5.95 4.52
CA TYR A 90 -13.39 -5.49 5.20
C TYR A 90 -12.98 -4.07 4.82
N LEU A 91 -13.61 -3.46 3.80
CA LEU A 91 -13.29 -2.09 3.37
C LEU A 91 -13.45 -1.03 4.48
N PRO A 92 -14.48 -1.08 5.35
CA PRO A 92 -14.59 -0.13 6.45
C PRO A 92 -13.40 -0.21 7.42
N ILE A 93 -12.94 -1.43 7.73
CA ILE A 93 -11.78 -1.66 8.60
C ILE A 93 -10.50 -1.17 7.89
N PHE A 94 -10.36 -1.41 6.59
CA PHE A 94 -9.23 -0.91 5.82
C PHE A 94 -9.12 0.62 5.87
N VAL A 95 -10.25 1.33 5.70
CA VAL A 95 -10.30 2.79 5.80
C VAL A 95 -9.94 3.26 7.21
N GLN A 96 -10.45 2.59 8.25
CA GLN A 96 -10.12 2.89 9.65
C GLN A 96 -8.62 2.75 9.92
N GLU A 97 -8.01 1.64 9.50
CA GLU A 97 -6.57 1.41 9.71
C GLU A 97 -5.72 2.36 8.86
N PHE A 98 -6.18 2.74 7.66
CA PHE A 98 -5.52 3.77 6.84
C PHE A 98 -5.51 5.13 7.54
N GLN A 99 -6.66 5.56 8.09
CA GLN A 99 -6.76 6.82 8.82
C GLN A 99 -5.92 6.79 10.10
N LYS A 100 -5.91 5.66 10.81
CA LYS A 100 -5.06 5.47 11.98
C LYS A 100 -3.58 5.60 11.63
N PHE A 101 -3.13 4.94 10.55
CA PHE A 101 -1.75 5.07 10.06
C PHE A 101 -1.41 6.53 9.71
N GLN A 102 -2.35 7.24 9.09
CA GLN A 102 -2.21 8.67 8.76
C GLN A 102 -1.98 9.50 10.04
N LEU A 103 -2.80 9.32 11.08
CA LEU A 103 -2.67 10.04 12.34
C LEU A 103 -1.34 9.72 13.05
N GLU A 104 -0.98 8.44 13.15
CA GLU A 104 0.24 7.99 13.83
C GLU A 104 1.52 8.46 13.14
N SER A 105 1.48 8.62 11.82
CA SER A 105 2.61 9.08 11.02
C SER A 105 2.69 10.62 10.90
N GLY A 106 1.81 11.35 11.58
CA GLY A 106 1.84 12.81 11.69
C GLY A 106 1.38 13.55 10.43
N PHE A 107 0.36 13.03 9.75
CA PHE A 107 -0.23 13.62 8.54
C PHE A 107 -1.59 14.28 8.81
#